data_AF-A0A956DL65-F1
#
_entry.id   AF-A0A956DL65-F1
#
_cell.length_a   1.000
_cell.length_b   1.000
_cell.length_c   1.000
_cell.angle_alpha   90.00
_cell.angle_beta   90.00
_cell.angle_gamma   90.00
#
_symmetry.space_group_name_H-M   'P 1'
#
loop_
_entity.id
_entity.type
_entity.pdbx_description
1 polymer ?
#
loop_
_entity_poly.entity_id
_entity_poly.type
_entity_poly.pdbx_seq_one_letter_code
_entity_poly.pdbx_strand_id
1 'polypeptide(L)'
;MPITLRSAASSLVVLLVLLLGATFALAQPEAEDAPAPEPAASEGSDITDDGPPPVTAETKELAKVHFKRGLKLLREEAWSPALAEFLQSRELFPTRVATNNAGIALRKLQRYDEALDMFETLLRDFEVPD
;
A
#
# COMPACT_ATOMS: atom_id res chain seq x y z
N MET A 1 -41.37 50.73 7.34
CA MET A 1 -40.73 50.24 6.09
C MET A 1 -39.74 51.31 5.62
N PRO A 2 -38.58 50.98 5.02
CA PRO A 2 -37.37 50.45 5.69
C PRO A 2 -36.06 51.16 5.18
N ILE A 3 -34.87 50.62 5.51
CA ILE A 3 -33.58 50.72 4.75
C ILE A 3 -32.82 52.08 4.98
N THR A 4 -31.52 52.24 5.30
CA THR A 4 -30.25 51.48 5.30
C THR A 4 -29.22 52.29 6.12
N LEU A 5 -28.38 51.68 6.97
CA LEU A 5 -27.01 51.22 6.67
C LEU A 5 -26.00 52.32 6.33
N ARG A 6 -25.10 52.65 7.28
CA ARG A 6 -23.68 52.90 6.98
C ARG A 6 -22.82 52.93 8.25
N SER A 7 -21.86 51.99 8.26
CA SER A 7 -20.47 52.18 8.67
C SER A 7 -20.17 52.54 10.13
N ALA A 8 -19.76 51.54 10.91
CA ALA A 8 -18.58 51.63 11.79
C ALA A 8 -18.40 50.29 12.51
N ALA A 9 -17.31 49.56 12.23
CA ALA A 9 -16.61 48.72 13.21
C ALA A 9 -15.52 47.85 12.54
N SER A 10 -14.59 48.47 11.78
CA SER A 10 -13.38 47.77 11.31
C SER A 10 -12.24 47.74 12.35
N SER A 11 -12.52 47.96 13.64
CA SER A 11 -11.48 47.97 14.69
C SER A 11 -11.68 46.97 15.84
N LEU A 12 -12.67 46.08 15.78
CA LEU A 12 -12.99 45.19 16.92
C LEU A 12 -12.49 43.74 16.78
N VAL A 13 -11.83 43.36 15.68
CA VAL A 13 -11.45 41.95 15.47
C VAL A 13 -10.10 41.58 16.10
N VAL A 14 -9.21 42.56 16.33
CA VAL A 14 -7.87 42.25 16.88
C VAL A 14 -7.86 42.11 18.40
N LEU A 15 -8.87 42.61 19.12
CA LEU A 15 -8.95 42.50 20.59
C LEU A 15 -9.64 41.21 21.09
N LEU A 16 -10.27 40.42 20.21
CA LEU A 16 -10.99 39.20 20.62
C LEU A 16 -10.09 37.95 20.70
N VAL A 17 -8.84 38.02 20.21
CA VAL A 17 -7.95 36.84 20.16
C VAL A 17 -7.17 36.62 21.47
N LEU A 18 -7.18 37.57 22.41
CA LEU A 18 -6.37 37.49 23.64
C LEU A 18 -7.14 37.12 24.93
N LEU A 19 -8.42 36.73 24.84
CA LEU A 19 -9.25 36.43 26.04
C LEU A 19 -9.95 35.06 26.04
N LEU A 20 -9.63 34.14 25.12
CA LEU A 20 -10.12 32.75 25.17
C LEU A 20 -9.06 31.76 25.69
N GLY A 21 -8.13 32.25 26.51
CA GLY A 21 -7.15 31.43 27.23
C GLY A 21 -7.65 31.00 28.61
N ALA A 22 -8.83 30.40 28.71
CA ALA A 22 -9.30 29.65 29.88
C ALA A 22 -10.62 28.97 29.53
N THR A 23 -10.85 27.77 30.06
CA THR A 23 -12.06 26.93 29.86
C THR A 23 -12.08 26.05 28.58
N PHE A 24 -11.17 25.08 28.51
CA PHE A 24 -11.55 23.77 27.98
C PHE A 24 -10.93 22.67 28.84
N ALA A 25 -11.31 22.67 30.12
CA ALA A 25 -11.22 21.50 30.97
C ALA A 25 -12.56 20.78 30.84
N LEU A 26 -12.56 19.61 30.21
CA LEU A 26 -13.28 18.39 30.58
C LEU A 26 -13.04 17.32 29.50
N ALA A 27 -12.64 16.13 29.96
CA ALA A 27 -12.62 14.86 29.25
C ALA A 27 -11.57 14.66 28.14
N GLN A 28 -10.32 14.37 28.54
CA GLN A 28 -9.53 13.39 27.78
C GLN A 28 -10.08 12.00 28.15
N PRO A 29 -10.61 11.21 27.20
CA PRO A 29 -10.85 9.80 27.45
C PRO A 29 -9.50 9.13 27.69
N GLU A 30 -9.40 8.50 28.86
CA GLU A 30 -8.36 7.59 29.29
C GLU A 30 -7.94 6.69 28.13
N ALA A 31 -6.68 6.83 27.70
CA ALA A 31 -6.05 5.90 26.78
C ALA A 31 -6.00 4.56 27.48
N GLU A 32 -6.97 3.71 27.13
CA GLU A 32 -7.06 2.32 27.53
C GLU A 32 -5.73 1.65 27.16
N ASP A 33 -5.07 1.14 28.20
CA ASP A 33 -3.87 0.31 28.16
C ASP A 33 -4.19 -0.96 27.36
N ALA A 34 -4.19 -0.82 26.03
CA ALA A 34 -4.24 -1.94 25.11
C ALA A 34 -2.86 -2.59 25.16
N PRO A 35 -2.75 -3.87 25.54
CA PRO A 35 -1.46 -4.56 25.47
C PRO A 35 -0.96 -4.47 24.03
N ALA A 36 0.29 -4.02 23.88
CA ALA A 36 1.00 -4.03 22.62
C ALA A 36 0.81 -5.41 21.96
N PRO A 37 0.57 -5.50 20.65
CA PRO A 37 0.63 -6.79 19.97
C PRO A 37 2.03 -7.34 20.19
N GLU A 38 2.10 -8.45 20.93
CA GLU A 38 3.35 -9.18 21.17
C GLU A 38 4.04 -9.43 19.84
N PRO A 39 5.32 -9.03 19.67
CA PRO A 39 6.08 -9.46 18.53
C PRO A 39 6.45 -10.93 18.72
N ALA A 40 6.26 -11.70 17.66
CA ALA A 40 6.88 -13.00 17.40
C ALA A 40 6.37 -14.21 18.20
N ALA A 41 5.49 -14.96 17.54
CA ALA A 41 5.71 -16.39 17.35
C ALA A 41 5.35 -16.73 15.90
N SER A 42 6.25 -16.33 14.98
CA SER A 42 6.39 -17.04 13.71
C SER A 42 6.90 -18.43 14.07
N GLU A 43 5.97 -19.38 14.25
CA GLU A 43 6.31 -20.80 14.32
C GLU A 43 7.15 -21.15 13.09
N GLY A 44 8.25 -21.85 13.36
CA GLY A 44 9.40 -21.98 12.47
C GLY A 44 9.05 -22.22 11.02
N SER A 45 9.42 -21.25 10.16
CA SER A 45 9.86 -21.64 8.84
C SER A 45 11.17 -22.38 9.07
N ASP A 46 11.13 -23.69 8.88
CA ASP A 46 12.31 -24.50 8.64
C ASP A 46 13.20 -23.70 7.68
N ILE A 47 14.32 -23.20 8.18
CA ILE A 47 15.37 -22.63 7.34
C ILE A 47 16.08 -23.84 6.77
N THR A 48 15.48 -24.45 5.75
CA THR A 48 16.25 -25.22 4.79
C THR A 48 17.10 -24.20 4.03
N ASP A 49 18.41 -24.22 4.33
CA ASP A 49 19.52 -23.67 3.53
C ASP A 49 19.60 -24.38 2.17
N ASP A 50 18.51 -24.40 1.43
CA ASP A 50 18.40 -24.98 0.11
C ASP A 50 17.81 -23.92 -0.81
N GLY A 51 18.34 -23.84 -2.03
CA GLY A 51 17.98 -22.83 -3.02
C GLY A 51 16.47 -22.74 -3.31
N PRO A 52 16.05 -21.85 -4.24
CA PRO A 52 14.63 -21.60 -4.50
C PRO A 52 13.86 -22.91 -4.62
N PRO A 53 12.67 -23.01 -3.98
CA PRO A 53 11.94 -24.26 -3.86
C PRO A 53 11.79 -24.92 -5.23
N PRO A 54 11.91 -26.26 -5.31
CA PRO A 54 11.86 -26.95 -6.59
C PRO A 54 10.57 -26.59 -7.31
N VAL A 55 10.70 -26.13 -8.56
CA VAL A 55 9.53 -25.79 -9.39
C VAL A 55 8.80 -27.09 -9.75
N THR A 56 7.74 -27.40 -9.02
CA THR A 56 6.88 -28.56 -9.24
C THR A 56 5.61 -28.18 -10.00
N ALA A 57 4.81 -29.17 -10.39
CA ALA A 57 3.47 -28.91 -10.92
C ALA A 57 2.57 -28.20 -9.90
N GLU A 58 2.71 -28.55 -8.62
CA GLU A 58 1.94 -27.94 -7.53
C GLU A 58 2.31 -26.46 -7.36
N THR A 59 3.60 -26.12 -7.31
CA THR A 59 4.01 -24.70 -7.18
C THR A 59 3.58 -23.87 -8.39
N LYS A 60 3.58 -24.46 -9.60
CA LYS A 60 3.02 -23.81 -10.80
C LYS A 60 1.52 -23.56 -10.70
N GLU A 61 0.74 -24.49 -10.15
CA GLU A 61 -0.71 -24.28 -9.97
C GLU A 61 -0.98 -23.22 -8.89
N LEU A 62 -0.24 -23.23 -7.78
CA LEU A 62 -0.32 -22.16 -6.77
C LEU A 62 0.04 -20.79 -7.36
N ALA A 63 1.10 -20.71 -8.18
CA ALA A 63 1.46 -19.49 -8.90
C ALA A 63 0.30 -18.97 -9.77
N LYS A 64 -0.38 -19.86 -10.50
CA LYS A 64 -1.56 -19.50 -11.31
C LYS A 64 -2.72 -18.98 -10.46
N VAL A 65 -2.94 -19.52 -9.25
CA VAL A 65 -3.97 -19.03 -8.33
C VAL A 65 -3.69 -17.59 -7.91
N HIS A 66 -2.48 -17.32 -7.43
CA HIS A 66 -2.03 -15.97 -7.08
C HIS A 66 -2.14 -15.01 -8.26
N PHE A 67 -1.66 -15.42 -9.44
CA PHE A 67 -1.77 -14.61 -10.66
C PHE A 67 -3.21 -14.24 -11.01
N LYS A 68 -4.15 -15.20 -10.97
CA LYS A 68 -5.57 -14.96 -11.26
C LYS A 68 -6.20 -14.00 -10.23
N ARG A 69 -5.83 -14.14 -8.95
CA ARG A 69 -6.29 -13.22 -7.89
C ARG A 69 -5.74 -11.81 -8.12
N GLY A 70 -4.47 -11.68 -8.47
CA GLY A 70 -3.83 -10.42 -8.86
C GLY A 70 -4.56 -9.75 -10.04
N LEU A 71 -4.94 -10.50 -11.08
CA LEU A 71 -5.72 -9.97 -12.21
C LEU A 71 -7.12 -9.45 -11.81
N LYS A 72 -7.77 -10.07 -10.82
CA LYS A 72 -9.04 -9.57 -10.29
C LYS A 72 -8.83 -8.24 -9.56
N LEU A 73 -7.85 -8.18 -8.67
CA LEU A 73 -7.53 -6.98 -7.89
C LEU A 73 -7.05 -5.82 -8.78
N LEU A 74 -6.26 -6.12 -9.83
CA LEU A 74 -5.82 -5.12 -10.80
C LEU A 74 -7.01 -4.49 -11.54
N ARG A 75 -8.02 -5.28 -11.91
CA ARG A 75 -9.26 -4.76 -12.54
C ARG A 75 -10.10 -3.93 -11.59
N GLU A 76 -9.99 -4.19 -10.29
CA GLU A 76 -10.63 -3.42 -9.21
C GLU A 76 -9.80 -2.18 -8.80
N GLU A 77 -8.70 -1.91 -9.48
CA GLU A 77 -7.75 -0.83 -9.16
C GLU A 77 -7.13 -0.93 -7.76
N ALA A 78 -7.21 -2.10 -7.14
CA ALA A 78 -6.60 -2.40 -5.86
C ALA A 78 -5.11 -2.72 -6.06
N TRP A 79 -4.31 -1.71 -6.40
CA TRP A 79 -2.94 -1.87 -6.89
C TRP A 79 -1.99 -2.54 -5.89
N SER A 80 -2.05 -2.15 -4.61
CA SER A 80 -1.18 -2.71 -3.57
C SER A 80 -1.42 -4.21 -3.33
N PRO A 81 -2.65 -4.68 -3.11
CA PRO A 81 -2.89 -6.12 -2.98
C PRO A 81 -2.70 -6.86 -4.31
N ALA A 82 -2.98 -6.24 -5.46
CA ALA A 82 -2.66 -6.84 -6.76
C ALA A 82 -1.16 -7.11 -6.91
N LEU A 83 -0.32 -6.13 -6.52
CA LEU A 83 1.13 -6.27 -6.52
C LEU A 83 1.58 -7.45 -5.64
N ALA A 84 1.06 -7.56 -4.41
CA ALA A 84 1.40 -8.66 -3.50
C ALA A 84 1.11 -10.03 -4.14
N GLU A 85 -0.05 -10.19 -4.76
CA GLU A 85 -0.41 -11.43 -5.46
C GLU A 85 0.51 -11.73 -6.67
N PHE A 86 0.90 -10.70 -7.43
CA PHE A 86 1.85 -10.91 -8.52
C PHE A 86 3.25 -11.26 -8.02
N LEU A 87 3.72 -10.68 -6.92
CA LEU A 87 5.00 -11.03 -6.31
C LEU A 87 4.99 -12.48 -5.81
N GLN A 88 3.93 -12.93 -5.13
CA GLN A 88 3.80 -14.32 -4.70
C GLN A 88 3.77 -15.29 -5.88
N SER A 89 3.04 -14.93 -6.96
CA SER A 89 3.05 -15.72 -8.19
C SER A 89 4.46 -15.84 -8.78
N ARG A 90 5.25 -14.77 -8.74
CA ARG A 90 6.62 -14.76 -9.29
C ARG A 90 7.59 -15.54 -8.43
N GLU A 91 7.45 -15.49 -7.11
CA GLU A 91 8.27 -16.27 -6.19
C GLU A 91 8.09 -17.78 -6.42
N LEU A 92 6.85 -18.21 -6.66
CA LEU A 92 6.54 -19.62 -6.93
C LEU A 92 6.93 -20.05 -8.35
N PHE A 93 6.63 -19.22 -9.35
CA PHE A 93 6.98 -19.49 -10.75
C PHE A 93 7.06 -18.17 -11.53
N PRO A 94 8.29 -17.66 -11.81
CA PRO A 94 8.46 -16.44 -12.59
C PRO A 94 7.88 -16.61 -13.99
N THR A 95 7.03 -15.67 -14.41
CA THR A 95 6.53 -15.60 -15.77
C THR A 95 6.63 -14.18 -16.30
N ARG A 96 6.75 -14.05 -17.64
CA ARG A 96 6.73 -12.76 -18.32
C ARG A 96 5.51 -11.92 -17.94
N VAL A 97 4.33 -12.54 -17.90
CA VAL A 97 3.06 -11.84 -17.66
C VAL A 97 2.94 -11.40 -16.20
N ALA A 98 3.29 -12.24 -15.22
CA ALA A 98 3.27 -11.87 -13.81
C ALA A 98 4.28 -10.74 -13.51
N THR A 99 5.48 -10.81 -14.10
CA THR A 99 6.53 -9.77 -13.96
C THR A 99 6.08 -8.45 -14.55
N ASN A 100 5.51 -8.44 -15.75
CA ASN A 100 4.97 -7.22 -16.36
C ASN A 100 3.83 -6.62 -15.53
N ASN A 101 2.91 -7.44 -15.02
CA ASN A 101 1.79 -6.95 -14.22
C ASN A 101 2.24 -6.40 -12.85
N ALA A 102 3.26 -6.98 -12.23
CA ALA A 102 3.88 -6.43 -11.03
C ALA A 102 4.46 -5.02 -11.31
N GLY A 103 5.19 -4.85 -12.42
CA GLY A 103 5.71 -3.54 -12.84
C GLY A 103 4.61 -2.51 -13.10
N ILE A 104 3.50 -2.92 -13.74
CA ILE A 104 2.32 -2.06 -13.94
C ILE A 104 1.71 -1.64 -12.60
N ALA A 105 1.55 -2.57 -11.65
CA ALA A 105 1.00 -2.28 -10.33
C ALA A 105 1.90 -1.31 -9.54
N LEU A 106 3.22 -1.52 -9.55
CA LEU A 106 4.20 -0.61 -8.94
C LEU A 106 4.11 0.81 -9.54
N ARG A 107 4.03 0.91 -10.87
CA ARG A 107 3.85 2.20 -11.54
C ARG A 107 2.55 2.89 -11.15
N LYS A 108 1.45 2.15 -11.00
CA LYS A 108 0.15 2.69 -10.52
C LYS A 108 0.21 3.17 -9.08
N LEU A 109 1.04 2.53 -8.25
CA LEU A 109 1.35 2.96 -6.88
C LEU A 109 2.38 4.09 -6.81
N GLN A 110 2.87 4.58 -7.95
CA GLN A 110 3.93 5.60 -8.04
C GLN A 110 5.27 5.19 -7.41
N ARG A 111 5.50 3.88 -7.27
CA ARG A 111 6.79 3.29 -6.84
C ARG A 111 7.66 3.08 -8.07
N TYR A 112 8.17 4.18 -8.63
CA TYR A 112 8.78 4.18 -9.97
C TYR A 112 10.11 3.44 -10.04
N ASP A 113 10.96 3.55 -9.02
CA ASP A 113 12.26 2.88 -9.00
C ASP A 113 12.08 1.35 -9.04
N GLU A 114 11.22 0.82 -8.17
CA GLU A 114 10.89 -0.61 -8.17
C GLU A 114 10.18 -1.07 -9.44
N ALA A 115 9.36 -0.20 -10.05
CA ALA A 115 8.74 -0.51 -11.34
C ALA A 115 9.79 -0.64 -12.44
N LEU A 116 10.80 0.24 -12.45
CA LEU A 116 11.92 0.18 -13.39
C LEU A 116 12.69 -1.13 -13.21
N ASP A 117 13.08 -1.47 -11.98
CA ASP A 117 13.78 -2.73 -11.66
C ASP A 117 12.99 -3.96 -12.15
N MET A 118 11.65 -3.91 -12.00
CA MET A 118 10.77 -4.99 -12.45
C MET A 118 10.72 -5.11 -13.98
N PHE A 119 10.72 -3.97 -14.70
CA PHE A 119 10.75 -3.97 -16.17
C PHE A 119 12.12 -4.36 -16.72
N GLU A 120 13.21 -3.98 -16.06
CA GLU A 120 14.55 -4.45 -16.41
C GLU A 120 14.67 -5.96 -16.21
N THR A 121 14.13 -6.48 -15.11
CA THR A 121 14.02 -7.92 -14.87
C THR A 121 13.17 -8.61 -15.95
N LEU A 122 12.07 -7.99 -16.38
CA LEU A 122 11.23 -8.52 -17.46
C LEU A 122 12.02 -8.68 -18.77
N LEU A 123 12.83 -7.67 -19.12
CA LEU A 123 13.63 -7.68 -20.34
C LEU A 123 14.77 -8.69 -20.22
N ARG A 124 15.52 -8.68 -19.11
CA ARG A 124 16.65 -9.59 -18.89
C ARG A 124 16.24 -11.06 -18.89
N ASP A 125 15.13 -11.40 -18.24
CA ASP A 125 14.78 -12.81 -17.98
C ASP A 125 13.84 -13.39 -19.06
N PHE A 126 13.16 -12.54 -19.85
CA PHE A 126 12.15 -12.95 -20.84
C PHE A 126 12.31 -12.29 -22.21
N GLU A 127 13.54 -11.90 -22.57
CA GLU A 127 13.86 -11.45 -23.92
C GLU A 127 13.52 -12.55 -24.95
N VAL A 128 12.94 -12.16 -26.08
CA VAL A 128 12.77 -13.07 -27.22
C VAL A 128 13.89 -12.73 -28.20
N PRO A 129 14.81 -13.68 -28.50
CA PRO A 129 15.84 -13.45 -29.50
C PRO A 129 15.22 -13.14 -30.86
N ASP A 130 15.85 -12.23 -31.61
CA ASP A 130 15.45 -11.82 -32.98
C ASP A 130 15.34 -12.99 -33.97
#